data_AF-A0A9D7T0F2-F1
#
_entry.id   AF-A0A9D7T0F2-F1
#
_cell.length_a   1.000
_cell.length_b   1.000
_cell.length_c   1.000
_cell.angle_alpha   90.00
_cell.angle_beta   90.00
_cell.angle_gamma   90.00
#
_symmetry.space_group_name_H-M   'P 1'
#
loop_
_entity.id
_entity.type
_entity.pdbx_description
1 polymer ?
#
loop_
_entity_poly.entity_id
_entity_poly.type
_entity_poly.pdbx_seq_one_letter_code
_entity_poly.pdbx_strand_id
1 'polypeptide(L)'
;MTILSPNLIPQISALRYFLSAVLLCCLTACGGGGSGGTNQPENPPPPTSAPTIVSFSASPAKIDAGNSATLAWSVSGSTALSIDQGVGSVSGSSAIVSPTATTRFTLSASNAIGTVTAITTVAVNHPPVLAALPDVTVVAGTAVSFSPFRFRS
;
A
#
# COMPACT_ATOMS: atom_id res chain seq x y z
N MET A 1 -31.71 7.43 -4.39
CA MET A 1 -31.13 8.54 -3.62
C MET A 1 -30.27 7.92 -2.54
N THR A 2 -28.95 8.07 -2.72
CA THR A 2 -27.82 7.83 -1.81
C THR A 2 -27.73 6.50 -1.05
N ILE A 3 -26.84 5.66 -1.60
CA ILE A 3 -26.20 4.51 -0.96
C ILE A 3 -25.30 5.05 0.16
N LEU A 4 -25.65 4.80 1.42
CA LEU A 4 -24.77 5.05 2.56
C LEU A 4 -23.98 3.76 2.83
N SER A 5 -22.71 3.77 2.47
CA SER A 5 -21.75 2.72 2.82
C SER A 5 -21.59 2.63 4.35
N PRO A 6 -21.85 1.49 5.00
CA PRO A 6 -21.49 1.30 6.40
C PRO A 6 -20.07 0.73 6.48
N ASN A 7 -19.05 1.58 6.37
CA ASN A 7 -17.68 1.17 6.72
C ASN A 7 -16.88 2.30 7.36
N LEU A 8 -17.41 2.84 8.45
CA LEU A 8 -16.61 3.51 9.46
C LEU A 8 -16.60 2.63 10.72
N ILE A 9 -15.68 1.68 10.77
CA ILE A 9 -15.20 1.14 12.04
C ILE A 9 -13.81 1.73 12.25
N PRO A 10 -13.67 2.78 13.09
CA PRO A 10 -12.36 3.34 13.40
C PRO A 10 -11.52 2.29 14.14
N GLN A 11 -10.27 2.14 13.71
CA GLN A 11 -9.22 1.27 14.24
C GLN A 11 -8.86 1.65 15.69
N ILE A 12 -9.76 1.43 16.66
CA ILE A 12 -9.56 1.72 18.10
C ILE A 12 -9.27 0.43 18.90
N SER A 13 -9.00 -0.71 18.26
CA SER A 13 -8.77 -1.97 18.98
C SER A 13 -7.38 -2.15 19.59
N ALA A 14 -6.39 -1.33 19.24
CA ALA A 14 -5.03 -1.46 19.76
C ALA A 14 -4.78 -0.73 21.09
N LEU A 15 -5.58 0.30 21.43
CA LEU A 15 -5.31 1.16 22.59
C LEU A 15 -5.89 0.61 23.92
N ARG A 16 -6.87 -0.28 23.84
CA ARG A 16 -7.52 -0.93 25.00
C ARG A 16 -6.74 -2.11 25.56
N TYR A 17 -5.81 -2.69 24.80
CA TYR A 17 -4.95 -3.79 25.27
C TYR A 17 -3.72 -3.30 26.06
N PHE A 18 -3.30 -2.05 25.85
CA PHE A 18 -2.15 -1.48 26.55
C PHE A 18 -2.44 -1.10 28.01
N LEU A 19 -3.69 -0.75 28.32
CA LEU A 19 -4.06 -0.34 29.68
C LEU A 19 -4.38 -1.49 30.64
N SER A 20 -4.74 -2.68 30.13
CA SER A 20 -5.14 -3.82 30.97
C SER A 20 -3.97 -4.67 31.48
N ALA A 21 -2.75 -4.48 30.96
CA ALA A 21 -1.59 -5.31 31.31
C ALA A 21 -0.76 -4.76 32.48
N VAL A 22 -1.03 -3.54 32.97
CA VAL A 22 -0.19 -2.86 33.97
C VAL A 22 -0.77 -2.92 35.40
N LEU A 23 -2.03 -3.32 35.57
CA LEU A 23 -2.71 -3.29 36.89
C LEU A 23 -3.02 -4.66 37.52
N LEU A 24 -2.20 -5.69 37.26
CA LEU A 24 -2.30 -6.94 38.02
C LEU A 24 -0.92 -7.58 38.26
N CYS A 25 -0.01 -6.80 38.84
CA CYS A 25 1.26 -7.31 39.34
C CYS A 25 1.40 -6.93 40.82
N CYS A 26 0.80 -7.71 41.72
CA CYS A 26 1.18 -7.80 43.12
C CYS A 26 0.51 -9.03 43.75
N LEU A 27 1.34 -9.91 44.32
CA LEU A 27 1.00 -11.01 45.24
C LEU A 27 0.68 -12.37 44.62
N THR A 28 1.69 -13.04 44.06
CA THR A 28 1.99 -14.47 44.31
C THR A 28 3.18 -14.83 43.44
N ALA A 29 4.20 -15.55 43.86
CA ALA A 29 4.63 -16.04 45.15
C ALA A 29 6.09 -16.44 44.90
N CYS A 30 6.95 -16.19 45.87
CA CYS A 30 8.31 -16.71 45.86
C CYS A 30 8.28 -18.26 45.85
N GLY A 31 9.03 -18.86 44.93
CA GLY A 31 9.31 -20.30 44.86
C GLY A 31 9.62 -20.67 43.41
N GLY A 32 10.67 -21.38 43.03
CA GLY A 32 11.76 -22.06 43.70
C GLY A 32 12.64 -22.63 42.57
N GLY A 33 13.91 -22.94 42.86
CA GLY A 33 14.91 -23.28 41.84
C GLY A 33 14.67 -24.56 41.04
N GLY A 34 15.30 -24.62 39.87
CA GLY A 34 15.38 -25.80 39.01
C GLY A 34 16.33 -25.57 37.83
N SER A 35 17.60 -25.96 37.98
CA SER A 35 18.57 -26.04 36.89
C SER A 35 18.35 -27.36 36.14
N GLY A 36 17.81 -27.28 34.93
CA GLY A 36 17.68 -28.43 34.03
C GLY A 36 17.32 -27.93 32.65
N GLY A 37 18.18 -28.17 31.67
CA GLY A 37 18.11 -27.63 30.31
C GLY A 37 16.71 -27.68 29.71
N THR A 38 16.03 -26.54 29.76
CA THR A 38 14.85 -26.34 28.93
C THR A 38 15.38 -26.14 27.52
N ASN A 39 14.96 -27.01 26.58
CA ASN A 39 14.90 -26.66 25.17
C ASN A 39 13.90 -25.49 25.01
N GLN A 40 14.25 -24.33 25.57
CA GLN A 40 13.53 -23.10 25.30
C GLN A 40 13.63 -22.93 23.78
N PRO A 41 12.52 -22.72 23.06
CA PRO A 41 12.62 -22.23 21.71
C PRO A 41 13.42 -20.93 21.80
N GLU A 42 14.72 -21.02 21.47
CA GLU A 42 15.65 -19.90 21.56
C GLU A 42 15.05 -18.84 20.65
N ASN A 43 14.53 -17.78 21.26
CA ASN A 43 14.03 -16.64 20.52
C ASN A 43 15.19 -16.21 19.60
N PRO A 44 14.97 -16.06 18.29
CA PRO A 44 16.05 -15.77 17.35
C PRO A 44 16.89 -14.61 17.89
N PRO A 45 18.22 -14.67 17.73
CA PRO A 45 19.11 -13.65 18.27
C PRO A 45 18.63 -12.26 17.85
N PRO A 46 18.61 -11.28 18.77
CA PRO A 46 18.15 -9.93 18.46
C PRO A 46 18.88 -9.39 17.22
N PRO A 47 18.18 -8.72 16.29
CA PRO A 47 18.84 -8.12 15.14
C PRO A 47 19.87 -7.09 15.63
N THR A 48 21.10 -7.17 15.10
CA THR A 48 22.22 -6.29 15.48
C THR A 48 22.43 -5.14 14.50
N SER A 49 21.68 -5.12 13.39
CA SER A 49 21.80 -4.14 12.31
C SER A 49 20.43 -3.75 11.75
N ALA A 50 20.35 -2.55 11.16
CA ALA A 50 19.16 -2.07 10.47
C ALA A 50 18.86 -2.94 9.22
N PRO A 51 17.60 -3.01 8.77
CA PRO A 51 17.26 -3.76 7.57
C PRO A 51 17.89 -3.12 6.34
N THR A 52 18.19 -3.92 5.31
CA THR A 52 18.71 -3.43 4.03
C THR A 52 17.78 -3.86 2.89
N ILE A 53 17.31 -2.90 2.09
CA ILE A 53 16.59 -3.19 0.85
C ILE A 53 17.61 -3.32 -0.28
N VAL A 54 17.77 -4.52 -0.82
CA VAL A 54 18.70 -4.85 -1.90
C VAL A 54 18.12 -4.42 -3.26
N SER A 55 16.82 -4.64 -3.46
CA SER A 55 16.13 -4.24 -4.68
C SER A 55 14.64 -4.04 -4.44
N PHE A 56 14.04 -3.14 -5.23
CA PHE A 56 12.60 -2.97 -5.33
C PHE A 56 12.25 -2.50 -6.75
N SER A 57 11.48 -3.30 -7.48
CA SER A 57 11.16 -3.06 -8.89
C SER A 57 9.72 -3.44 -9.21
N ALA A 58 9.21 -2.89 -10.33
CA ALA A 58 7.89 -3.21 -10.86
C ALA A 58 8.04 -3.74 -12.30
N SER A 59 7.35 -4.85 -12.60
CA SER A 59 7.35 -5.45 -13.93
C SER A 59 5.93 -5.89 -14.33
N PRO A 60 5.37 -5.32 -15.40
CA PRO A 60 5.89 -4.18 -16.19
C PRO A 60 5.81 -2.84 -15.42
N ALA A 61 6.73 -1.92 -15.71
CA ALA A 61 6.75 -0.58 -15.11
C ALA A 61 5.67 0.36 -15.70
N LYS A 62 5.07 -0.02 -16.83
CA LYS A 62 3.98 0.68 -17.49
C LYS A 62 2.87 -0.30 -17.83
N ILE A 63 1.65 0.04 -17.45
CA ILE A 63 0.45 -0.76 -17.71
C ILE A 63 -0.66 0.14 -18.25
N ASP A 64 -1.68 -0.45 -18.89
CA ASP A 64 -2.93 0.25 -19.16
C ASP A 64 -3.84 0.17 -17.92
N ALA A 65 -4.76 1.13 -17.79
CA ALA A 65 -5.64 1.20 -16.62
C ALA A 65 -6.42 -0.10 -16.39
N GLY A 66 -6.28 -0.67 -15.19
CA GLY A 66 -6.94 -1.92 -14.80
C GLY A 66 -6.14 -3.20 -15.09
N ASN A 67 -5.01 -3.11 -15.80
CA ASN A 67 -4.07 -4.22 -15.90
C ASN A 67 -3.30 -4.42 -14.58
N SER A 68 -2.56 -5.52 -14.49
CA SER A 68 -1.75 -5.85 -13.32
C SER A 68 -0.26 -5.64 -13.59
N ALA A 69 0.46 -5.24 -12.54
CA ALA A 69 1.92 -5.21 -12.47
C ALA A 69 2.39 -6.04 -11.28
N THR A 70 3.55 -6.68 -11.41
CA THR A 70 4.19 -7.41 -10.31
C THR A 70 5.25 -6.52 -9.68
N LEU A 71 5.09 -6.21 -8.41
CA LEU A 71 6.13 -5.63 -7.58
C LEU A 71 7.02 -6.75 -7.05
N ALA A 72 8.32 -6.62 -7.20
CA ALA A 72 9.30 -7.57 -6.69
C ALA A 72 10.35 -6.84 -5.83
N TRP A 73 10.74 -7.45 -4.72
CA TRP A 73 11.72 -6.87 -3.80
C TRP A 73 12.61 -7.94 -3.17
N SER A 74 13.79 -7.50 -2.74
CA SER A 74 14.71 -8.29 -1.94
C SER A 74 15.15 -7.46 -0.74
N VAL A 75 14.90 -7.98 0.46
CA VAL A 75 15.19 -7.31 1.74
C VAL A 75 15.91 -8.28 2.66
N SER A 76 16.93 -7.80 3.35
CA SER A 76 17.68 -8.55 4.36
C SER A 76 17.52 -7.93 5.75
N GLY A 77 17.37 -8.77 6.77
CA GLY A 77 17.32 -8.34 8.17
C GLY A 77 16.04 -7.62 8.61
N SER A 78 14.95 -7.67 7.82
CA SER A 78 13.65 -7.12 8.22
C SER A 78 12.81 -8.16 8.95
N THR A 79 12.10 -7.75 10.01
CA THR A 79 11.08 -8.57 10.67
C THR A 79 9.68 -8.27 10.15
N ALA A 80 9.45 -7.07 9.60
CA ALA A 80 8.17 -6.67 9.02
C ALA A 80 8.37 -5.88 7.73
N LEU A 81 7.50 -6.14 6.76
CA LEU A 81 7.45 -5.47 5.46
C LEU A 81 6.04 -4.93 5.21
N SER A 82 5.95 -3.71 4.67
CA SER A 82 4.69 -3.12 4.24
C SER A 82 4.85 -2.30 2.97
N ILE A 83 3.81 -2.24 2.15
CA ILE A 83 3.76 -1.41 0.95
C ILE A 83 2.58 -0.44 1.06
N ASP A 84 2.84 0.84 0.77
CA ASP A 84 1.81 1.90 0.74
C ASP A 84 0.83 1.71 -0.44
N GLN A 85 -0.12 2.65 -0.61
CA GLN A 85 -1.13 2.62 -1.70
C GLN A 85 -2.15 1.49 -1.57
N GLY A 86 -2.48 1.12 -0.33
CA GLY A 86 -3.55 0.15 -0.02
C GLY A 86 -3.12 -1.31 -0.10
N VAL A 87 -1.84 -1.62 -0.35
CA VAL A 87 -1.31 -3.00 -0.33
C VAL A 87 -1.19 -3.52 1.11
N GLY A 88 -0.63 -2.71 2.02
CA GLY A 88 -0.54 -3.05 3.43
C GLY A 88 0.65 -3.94 3.78
N SER A 89 0.51 -4.77 4.81
CA SER A 89 1.57 -5.70 5.24
C SER A 89 1.77 -6.80 4.20
N VAL A 90 3.01 -7.03 3.81
CA VAL A 90 3.36 -8.03 2.79
C VAL A 90 4.31 -9.06 3.37
N SER A 91 4.18 -10.30 2.89
CA SER A 91 5.09 -11.40 3.20
C SER A 91 5.71 -11.93 1.91
N GLY A 92 7.00 -12.30 1.94
CA GLY A 92 7.72 -12.81 0.78
C GLY A 92 8.48 -11.73 0.01
N SER A 93 8.64 -11.94 -1.29
CA SER A 93 9.49 -11.13 -2.19
C SER A 93 8.76 -10.54 -3.39
N SER A 94 7.44 -10.74 -3.50
CA SER A 94 6.64 -10.18 -4.58
C SER A 94 5.17 -9.99 -4.21
N ALA A 95 4.50 -9.05 -4.89
CA ALA A 95 3.06 -8.84 -4.83
C ALA A 95 2.53 -8.34 -6.17
N ILE A 96 1.28 -8.73 -6.50
CA ILE A 96 0.59 -8.26 -7.69
C ILE A 96 -0.29 -7.06 -7.31
N VAL A 97 -0.21 -5.99 -8.10
CA VAL A 97 -0.99 -4.76 -7.92
C VAL A 97 -1.68 -4.38 -9.23
N SER A 98 -2.85 -3.75 -9.14
CA SER A 98 -3.61 -3.30 -10.32
C SER A 98 -4.04 -1.83 -10.19
N PRO A 99 -3.08 -0.88 -10.25
CA PRO A 99 -3.41 0.54 -10.11
C PRO A 99 -4.19 1.05 -11.33
N THR A 100 -5.17 1.93 -11.09
CA THR A 100 -5.97 2.58 -12.15
C THR A 100 -5.41 3.92 -12.58
N ALA A 101 -4.42 4.47 -11.86
CA ALA A 101 -3.70 5.70 -12.19
C ALA A 101 -2.21 5.54 -11.90
N THR A 102 -1.35 6.37 -12.49
CA THR A 102 0.09 6.35 -12.24
C THR A 102 0.36 6.47 -10.75
N THR A 103 0.92 5.41 -10.16
CA THR A 103 1.01 5.24 -8.72
C THR A 103 2.45 4.96 -8.32
N ARG A 104 2.89 5.63 -7.26
CA ARG A 104 4.20 5.45 -6.63
C ARG A 104 4.05 4.56 -5.41
N PHE A 105 4.66 3.37 -5.47
CA PHE A 105 4.67 2.40 -4.38
C PHE A 105 5.91 2.61 -3.52
N THR A 106 5.72 2.63 -2.21
CA THR A 106 6.80 2.69 -1.21
C THR A 106 6.83 1.39 -0.45
N LEU A 107 7.95 0.67 -0.48
CA LEU A 107 8.22 -0.48 0.36
C LEU A 107 8.90 0.01 1.65
N SER A 108 8.34 -0.34 2.80
CA SER A 108 8.91 -0.09 4.12
C SER A 108 9.31 -1.41 4.75
N ALA A 109 10.57 -1.50 5.16
CA ALA A 109 11.12 -2.64 5.88
C ALA A 109 11.57 -2.20 7.27
N SER A 110 11.09 -2.90 8.29
CA SER A 110 11.35 -2.54 9.68
C SER A 110 11.86 -3.73 10.50
N ASN A 111 12.68 -3.41 11.49
CA ASN A 111 13.11 -4.31 12.56
C ASN A 111 13.27 -3.53 13.87
N ALA A 112 13.70 -4.22 14.93
CA ALA A 112 13.89 -3.60 16.25
C ALA A 112 14.96 -2.48 16.29
N ILE A 113 15.85 -2.42 15.27
CA ILE A 113 16.91 -1.42 15.17
C ILE A 113 16.45 -0.19 14.39
N GLY A 114 15.61 -0.36 13.37
CA GLY A 114 15.15 0.76 12.57
C GLY A 114 14.26 0.37 11.39
N THR A 115 13.96 1.39 10.57
CA THR A 115 13.12 1.26 9.39
C THR A 115 13.83 1.86 8.18
N VAL A 116 13.78 1.17 7.04
CA VAL A 116 14.29 1.64 5.75
C VAL A 116 13.18 1.57 4.70
N THR A 117 13.24 2.46 3.71
CA THR A 117 12.21 2.57 2.67
C THR A 117 12.81 2.62 1.27
N ALA A 118 12.13 2.02 0.29
CA ALA A 118 12.46 2.11 -1.13
C ALA A 118 11.21 2.43 -1.96
N ILE A 119 11.39 3.00 -3.15
CA ILE A 119 10.28 3.40 -4.02
C ILE A 119 10.41 2.81 -5.41
N THR A 120 9.27 2.41 -5.97
CA THR A 120 9.10 2.14 -7.41
C THR A 120 7.84 2.84 -7.93
N THR A 121 7.79 3.12 -9.23
CA THR A 121 6.64 3.78 -9.88
C THR A 121 6.06 2.87 -10.94
N VAL A 122 4.74 2.69 -10.91
CA VAL A 122 3.98 2.05 -11.99
C VAL A 122 3.21 3.12 -12.73
N ALA A 123 3.61 3.35 -13.98
CA ALA A 123 2.92 4.28 -14.87
C ALA A 123 1.67 3.64 -15.45
N VAL A 124 0.56 4.36 -15.44
CA VAL A 124 -0.69 3.91 -16.04
C VAL A 124 -0.99 4.75 -17.27
N ASN A 125 -1.18 4.08 -18.42
CA ASN A 125 -1.71 4.72 -19.62
C ASN A 125 -3.22 4.83 -19.50
N HIS A 126 -3.72 6.04 -19.74
CA HIS A 126 -5.14 6.28 -19.96
C HIS A 126 -5.38 6.56 -21.43
N PRO A 127 -6.38 5.92 -22.07
CA PRO A 127 -6.86 6.40 -23.34
C PRO A 127 -7.42 7.83 -23.17
N PRO A 128 -7.25 8.72 -24.16
CA PRO A 128 -7.83 10.06 -24.11
C PRO A 128 -9.35 9.95 -24.01
N VAL A 129 -9.92 10.49 -22.92
CA VAL A 129 -11.37 10.59 -22.78
C VAL A 129 -11.81 11.88 -23.47
N LEU A 130 -12.71 11.77 -24.45
CA LEU A 130 -13.46 12.91 -24.95
C LEU A 130 -14.33 13.42 -23.81
N ALA A 131 -13.89 14.47 -23.12
CA ALA A 131 -14.76 15.21 -22.21
C ALA A 131 -15.96 15.67 -23.04
N ALA A 132 -17.16 15.19 -22.68
CA ALA A 132 -18.38 15.59 -23.37
C ALA A 132 -18.42 17.12 -23.41
N LEU A 133 -18.43 17.69 -24.63
CA LEU A 133 -18.70 19.10 -24.80
C LEU A 133 -20.06 19.40 -24.13
N PRO A 134 -20.25 20.58 -23.52
CA PRO A 134 -21.60 20.95 -23.07
C PRO A 134 -22.53 20.75 -24.27
N ASP A 135 -23.64 20.04 -24.04
CA ASP A 135 -24.65 19.85 -25.08
C ASP A 135 -25.01 21.23 -25.64
N VAL A 136 -24.63 21.47 -26.90
CA VAL A 136 -24.99 22.72 -27.56
C VAL A 136 -26.46 22.56 -27.91
N THR A 137 -27.34 22.98 -26.99
CA THR A 137 -28.76 23.09 -27.28
C THR A 137 -28.92 24.17 -28.35
N VAL A 138 -29.04 23.76 -29.61
CA VAL A 138 -29.43 24.66 -30.68
C VAL A 138 -30.89 25.02 -30.45
N VAL A 139 -31.13 26.18 -29.85
CA VAL A 139 -32.47 26.77 -29.79
C VAL A 139 -32.93 26.99 -31.24
N ALA A 140 -34.13 26.52 -31.58
CA ALA A 140 -34.72 26.76 -32.89
C ALA A 140 -34.76 28.28 -33.16
N GLY A 141 -33.99 28.75 -34.15
CA GLY A 141 -33.86 30.16 -34.50
C GLY A 141 -32.44 30.75 -34.39
N THR A 142 -31.47 30.01 -33.82
CA THR A 142 -30.08 30.47 -33.76
C THR A 142 -29.35 30.15 -35.07
N ALA A 143 -28.84 31.17 -35.77
CA ALA A 143 -28.02 30.98 -36.97
C ALA A 143 -26.64 30.40 -36.60
N VAL A 144 -26.39 29.16 -37.00
CA VAL A 144 -25.05 28.55 -36.94
C VAL A 144 -24.27 28.94 -38.21
N SER A 145 -23.25 29.77 -38.04
CA SER A 145 -22.41 30.23 -39.16
C SER A 145 -21.36 29.17 -39.51
N PHE A 146 -21.62 28.39 -40.56
CA PHE A 146 -20.62 27.47 -41.10
C PHE A 146 -19.67 28.25 -42.04
N SER A 147 -18.41 28.40 -41.63
CA SER A 147 -17.35 28.89 -42.52
C SER A 147 -17.12 27.86 -43.64
N PRO A 148 -17.36 28.17 -44.92
CA PRO A 148 -17.20 27.18 -45.98
C PRO A 148 -15.73 26.85 -46.19
N PHE A 149 -15.37 25.59 -46.00
CA PHE A 149 -14.07 25.05 -46.40
C PHE A 149 -13.94 25.17 -47.93
N ARG A 150 -12.99 26.01 -48.37
CA ARG A 150 -12.63 26.15 -49.79
C ARG A 150 -11.81 24.92 -50.20
N PHE A 151 -12.41 23.98 -50.91
CA PHE A 151 -11.65 22.97 -51.66
C PHE A 151 -10.90 23.70 -52.79
N ARG A 152 -9.56 23.76 -52.72
CA ARG A 152 -8.74 24.04 -53.90
C ARG A 152 -8.72 22.78 -54.77
N SER A 153 -9.12 22.95 -56.03
CA SER A 153 -8.98 21.96 -57.11
C SER A 153 -7.52 21.78 -57.52
#